data_AF-A0A1F7JCE4-F1
#
_entry.id   AF-A0A1F7JCE4-F1
#
_cell.length_a   1.000
_cell.length_b   1.000
_cell.length_c   1.000
_cell.angle_alpha   90.00
_cell.angle_beta   90.00
_cell.angle_gamma   90.00
#
_symmetry.space_group_name_H-M   'P 1'
#
loop_
_entity.id
_entity.type
_entity.pdbx_description
1 polymer ?
#
loop_
_entity_poly.entity_id
_entity_poly.type
_entity_poly.pdbx_seq_one_letter_code
_entity_poly.pdbx_strand_id
1 'polypeptide(L)'
;MDDKNKDAKEEKTPEKVKEILDLEQSIKNYFDAIQAKKLEMTKQKDMVKDALLNDQTYFNHEEKIKEAKKIAEKTKSQIESTPAVITAKNEAKDLTAEIKEMQKNLSNYLLKYHQLSGQNRIAVHEGEEYDIVEEAKLVKSKRR
;
A
#
# COMPACT_ATOMS: atom_id res chain seq x y z
N MET A 1 -15.27 4.40 -64.88
CA MET A 1 -14.09 5.15 -64.42
C MET A 1 -14.41 5.63 -63.01
N ASP A 2 -14.44 4.71 -62.05
CA ASP A 2 -13.31 4.14 -61.31
C ASP A 2 -13.11 4.91 -60.00
N ASP A 3 -13.86 4.44 -59.01
CA ASP A 3 -13.44 4.07 -57.66
C ASP A 3 -12.09 4.61 -57.15
N LYS A 4 -12.13 5.30 -56.00
CA LYS A 4 -11.21 5.07 -54.87
C LYS A 4 -11.66 5.83 -53.61
N ASN A 5 -12.50 5.14 -52.87
CA ASN A 5 -12.30 4.80 -51.46
C ASN A 5 -11.38 5.71 -50.61
N LYS A 6 -11.97 6.41 -49.63
CA LYS A 6 -11.30 7.05 -48.48
C LYS A 6 -11.84 6.49 -47.16
N ASP A 7 -11.92 5.18 -47.04
CA ASP A 7 -12.00 4.51 -45.74
C ASP A 7 -10.59 4.31 -45.19
N ALA A 8 -10.17 5.24 -44.32
CA ALA A 8 -9.01 5.10 -43.45
C ALA A 8 -9.45 5.26 -41.99
N LYS A 9 -10.39 4.42 -41.57
CA LYS A 9 -10.77 4.22 -40.17
C LYS A 9 -11.28 2.80 -40.01
N GLU A 10 -10.38 1.82 -39.85
CA GLU A 10 -10.69 0.52 -39.19
C GLU A 10 -9.49 -0.45 -39.26
N GLU A 11 -8.36 -0.16 -38.60
CA GLU A 11 -7.32 -1.20 -38.39
C GLU A 11 -6.63 -1.19 -37.01
N LYS A 12 -7.06 -0.36 -36.04
CA LYS A 12 -6.39 -0.28 -34.72
C LYS A 12 -7.07 -1.02 -33.56
N THR A 13 -8.21 -1.65 -33.82
CA THR A 13 -8.98 -2.40 -32.81
C THR A 13 -8.38 -3.78 -32.49
N PRO A 14 -7.87 -4.55 -33.47
CA PRO A 14 -7.31 -5.89 -33.21
C PRO A 14 -5.99 -5.87 -32.41
N GLU A 15 -5.10 -4.92 -32.70
CA GLU A 15 -3.80 -4.80 -32.04
C GLU A 15 -3.93 -4.42 -30.56
N LYS A 16 -4.80 -3.46 -30.24
CA LYS A 16 -5.07 -3.08 -28.84
C LYS A 16 -5.72 -4.21 -28.04
N VAL A 17 -6.60 -4.99 -28.66
CA VAL A 17 -7.21 -6.16 -28.01
C VAL A 17 -6.15 -7.23 -27.74
N LYS A 18 -5.20 -7.44 -28.66
CA LYS A 18 -4.07 -8.35 -28.46
C LYS A 18 -3.14 -7.89 -27.32
N GLU A 19 -2.77 -6.60 -27.29
CA GLU A 19 -1.98 -6.02 -26.21
C GLU A 19 -2.65 -6.15 -24.84
N ILE A 20 -3.98 -5.93 -24.77
CA ILE A 20 -4.75 -6.09 -23.52
C ILE A 20 -4.76 -7.56 -23.07
N LEU A 21 -4.91 -8.52 -23.99
CA LEU A 21 -4.88 -9.95 -23.68
C LEU A 21 -3.49 -10.39 -23.22
N ASP A 22 -2.43 -9.91 -23.87
CA ASP A 22 -1.04 -10.20 -23.50
C ASP A 22 -0.71 -9.62 -22.10
N LEU A 23 -1.20 -8.41 -21.80
CA LEU A 23 -1.11 -7.80 -20.48
C LEU A 23 -1.91 -8.56 -19.43
N GLU A 24 -3.15 -8.96 -19.74
CA GLU A 24 -3.99 -9.73 -18.82
C GLU A 24 -3.35 -11.09 -18.49
N GLN A 25 -2.80 -11.78 -19.50
CA GLN A 25 -2.07 -13.02 -19.31
C GLN A 25 -0.81 -12.82 -18.47
N SER A 26 -0.06 -11.74 -18.72
CA SER A 26 1.11 -11.38 -17.93
C SER A 26 0.74 -11.09 -16.47
N ILE A 27 -0.33 -10.32 -16.23
CA ILE A 27 -0.83 -10.01 -14.88
C ILE A 27 -1.21 -11.30 -14.15
N LYS A 28 -1.94 -12.22 -14.81
CA LYS A 28 -2.32 -13.52 -14.22
C LYS A 28 -1.09 -14.37 -13.88
N ASN A 29 -0.14 -14.48 -14.82
CA ASN A 29 1.09 -15.24 -14.61
C ASN A 29 1.91 -14.70 -13.41
N TYR A 30 2.10 -13.38 -13.33
CA TYR A 30 2.80 -12.76 -12.21
C TYR A 30 2.01 -12.89 -10.90
N PHE A 31 0.69 -12.76 -10.94
CA PHE A 31 -0.16 -12.98 -9.77
C PHE A 31 0.02 -14.40 -9.21
N ASP A 32 -0.07 -15.43 -10.06
CA ASP A 32 0.07 -16.82 -9.65
C ASP A 32 1.50 -17.14 -9.18
N ALA A 33 2.52 -16.61 -9.87
CA ALA A 33 3.91 -16.73 -9.44
C ALA A 33 4.15 -16.11 -8.06
N ILE A 34 3.55 -14.94 -7.79
CA ILE A 34 3.61 -14.29 -6.47
C ILE A 34 2.90 -15.15 -5.42
N GLN A 35 1.75 -15.75 -5.73
CA GLN A 35 1.06 -16.65 -4.78
C GLN A 35 1.90 -17.88 -4.46
N ALA A 36 2.50 -18.52 -5.47
CA ALA A 36 3.39 -19.65 -5.29
C ALA A 36 4.61 -19.30 -4.43
N LYS A 37 5.25 -18.16 -4.70
CA LYS A 37 6.40 -17.67 -3.91
C LYS A 37 6.02 -17.31 -2.48
N LYS A 38 4.83 -16.77 -2.24
CA LYS A 38 4.31 -16.55 -0.89
C LYS A 38 4.15 -17.86 -0.12
N LEU A 39 3.61 -18.90 -0.76
CA LEU A 39 3.46 -20.22 -0.13
C LEU A 39 4.83 -20.84 0.22
N GLU A 40 5.79 -20.79 -0.71
CA GLU A 40 7.15 -21.26 -0.50
C GLU A 40 7.84 -20.52 0.65
N MET A 41 7.71 -19.18 0.70
CA MET A 41 8.22 -18.37 1.80
C MET A 41 7.60 -18.78 3.14
N THR A 42 6.29 -19.04 3.21
CA THR A 42 5.64 -19.49 4.45
C THR A 42 6.24 -20.82 4.92
N LYS A 43 6.42 -21.80 4.02
CA LYS A 43 7.05 -23.08 4.36
C LYS A 43 8.47 -22.90 4.93
N GLN A 44 9.28 -22.06 4.30
CA GLN A 44 10.64 -21.80 4.79
C GLN A 44 10.64 -21.11 6.17
N LYS A 45 9.70 -20.20 6.40
CA LYS A 45 9.51 -19.57 7.73
C LYS A 45 9.10 -20.59 8.79
N ASP A 46 8.21 -21.51 8.45
CA ASP A 46 7.78 -22.57 9.37
C ASP A 46 8.95 -23.49 9.72
N MET A 47 9.76 -23.91 8.73
CA MET A 47 10.97 -24.70 8.98
C MET A 47 11.97 -24.01 9.93
N VAL A 48 12.22 -22.71 9.72
CA VAL A 48 13.08 -21.93 10.63
C VAL A 48 12.47 -21.86 12.02
N LYS A 49 11.15 -21.63 12.13
CA LYS A 49 10.45 -21.58 13.40
C LYS A 49 10.55 -22.90 14.15
N ASP A 50 10.38 -24.02 13.46
CA ASP A 50 10.50 -25.36 14.06
C ASP A 50 11.93 -25.62 14.54
N ALA A 51 12.95 -25.21 13.79
CA ALA A 51 14.34 -25.31 14.21
C ALA A 51 14.62 -24.51 15.50
N LEU A 52 14.07 -23.31 15.61
CA LEU A 52 14.21 -22.47 16.82
C LEU A 52 13.46 -23.06 18.02
N LEU A 53 12.24 -23.58 17.82
CA LEU A 53 11.43 -24.16 18.91
C LEU A 53 12.07 -25.42 19.52
N ASN A 54 12.81 -26.18 18.72
CA ASN A 54 13.50 -27.38 19.19
C ASN A 54 14.85 -27.08 19.86
N ASP A 55 15.34 -25.84 19.83
CA ASP A 55 16.58 -25.45 20.49
C ASP A 55 16.33 -25.02 21.95
N GLN A 56 16.97 -25.73 22.89
CA GLN A 56 16.79 -25.49 24.32
C GLN A 56 17.35 -24.13 24.77
N THR A 57 18.41 -23.63 24.12
CA THR A 57 19.01 -22.33 24.46
C THR A 57 18.07 -21.19 24.05
N TYR A 58 17.50 -21.30 22.85
CA TYR A 58 16.48 -20.41 22.33
C TYR A 58 15.26 -20.37 23.24
N PHE A 59 14.74 -21.51 23.67
CA PHE A 59 13.63 -21.58 24.62
C PHE A 59 13.94 -20.83 25.92
N ASN A 60 15.11 -21.06 26.52
CA ASN A 60 15.52 -20.41 27.76
C ASN A 60 15.68 -18.87 27.60
N HIS A 61 16.10 -18.41 26.43
CA HIS A 61 16.16 -16.98 26.11
C HIS A 61 14.77 -16.38 25.87
N GLU A 62 13.89 -17.09 25.17
CA GLU A 62 12.49 -16.69 24.96
C GLU A 62 11.72 -16.54 26.26
N GLU A 63 11.90 -17.44 27.24
CA GLU A 63 11.27 -17.32 28.55
C GLU A 63 11.73 -16.05 29.29
N LYS A 64 13.03 -15.76 29.30
CA LYS A 64 13.57 -14.51 29.89
C LYS A 64 13.04 -13.27 29.18
N ILE A 65 12.94 -13.30 27.85
CA ILE A 65 12.37 -12.21 27.05
C ILE A 65 10.89 -12.03 27.38
N LYS A 66 10.11 -13.11 27.51
CA LYS A 66 8.69 -13.04 27.88
C LYS A 66 8.51 -12.42 29.27
N GLU A 67 9.33 -12.80 30.25
CA GLU A 67 9.28 -12.20 31.58
C GLU A 67 9.62 -10.70 31.55
N ALA A 68 10.71 -10.34 30.87
CA ALA A 68 11.09 -8.94 30.70
C ALA A 68 10.01 -8.12 29.98
N LYS A 69 9.39 -8.68 28.92
CA LYS A 69 8.26 -8.06 28.20
C LYS A 69 7.05 -7.87 29.10
N LYS A 70 6.68 -8.85 29.94
CA LYS A 70 5.57 -8.72 30.90
C LYS A 70 5.80 -7.56 31.86
N ILE A 71 7.01 -7.43 32.40
CA ILE A 71 7.37 -6.33 33.30
C ILE A 71 7.30 -5.00 32.55
N ALA A 72 7.92 -4.91 31.37
CA ALA A 72 7.92 -3.70 30.54
C ALA A 72 6.50 -3.26 30.15
N GLU A 73 5.63 -4.20 29.75
CA GLU A 73 4.23 -3.91 29.42
C GLU A 73 3.44 -3.44 30.65
N LYS A 74 3.67 -4.02 31.83
CA LYS A 74 3.05 -3.55 33.07
C LYS A 74 3.47 -2.12 33.40
N THR A 75 4.76 -1.81 33.31
CA THR A 75 5.29 -0.46 33.55
C THR A 75 4.76 0.52 32.51
N LYS A 76 4.76 0.14 31.24
CA LYS A 76 4.20 0.94 30.15
C LYS A 76 2.72 1.24 30.37
N SER A 77 1.92 0.24 30.75
CA SER A 77 0.50 0.43 31.07
C SER A 77 0.29 1.40 32.23
N GLN A 78 1.16 1.37 33.25
CA GLN A 78 1.11 2.34 34.35
C GLN A 78 1.43 3.75 33.87
N ILE A 79 2.47 3.92 33.06
CA ILE A 79 2.85 5.22 32.46
C ILE A 79 1.74 5.74 31.56
N GLU A 80 1.17 4.91 30.70
CA GLU A 80 0.06 5.27 29.80
C GLU A 80 -1.22 5.64 30.55
N SER A 81 -1.36 5.17 31.79
CA SER A 81 -2.51 5.52 32.65
C SER A 81 -2.32 6.86 33.37
N THR A 82 -1.14 7.48 33.26
CA THR A 82 -0.92 8.81 33.86
C THR A 82 -1.73 9.87 33.09
N PRO A 83 -2.34 10.85 33.78
CA PRO A 83 -3.18 11.85 33.12
C PRO A 83 -2.49 12.59 31.98
N ALA A 84 -1.22 12.96 32.14
CA ALA A 84 -0.45 13.67 31.10
C ALA A 84 -0.31 12.84 29.81
N VAL A 85 -0.07 11.53 29.93
CA VAL A 85 0.07 10.63 28.77
C VAL A 85 -1.28 10.35 28.12
N ILE A 86 -2.36 10.21 28.91
CA ILE A 86 -3.72 10.07 28.38
C ILE A 86 -4.09 11.30 27.54
N THR A 87 -3.86 12.51 28.07
CA THR A 87 -4.14 13.76 27.36
C THR A 87 -3.34 13.83 26.06
N ALA A 88 -2.03 13.62 26.12
CA ALA A 88 -1.19 13.64 24.92
C ALA A 88 -1.61 12.59 23.88
N LYS A 89 -2.06 11.40 24.31
CA LYS A 89 -2.55 10.34 23.41
C LYS A 89 -3.87 10.70 22.73
N ASN A 90 -4.74 11.44 23.41
CA ASN A 90 -5.98 11.93 22.82
C ASN A 90 -5.69 13.06 21.83
N GLU A 91 -4.89 14.05 22.21
CA GLU A 91 -4.46 15.13 21.31
C GLU A 91 -3.78 14.59 20.05
N ALA A 92 -2.89 13.59 20.19
CA ALA A 92 -2.25 12.95 19.04
C ALA A 92 -3.25 12.24 18.10
N LYS A 93 -4.32 11.64 18.65
CA LYS A 93 -5.39 11.02 17.84
C LYS A 93 -6.18 12.08 17.09
N ASP A 94 -6.52 13.17 17.75
CA ASP A 94 -7.29 14.28 17.16
C ASP A 94 -6.48 14.92 16.04
N LEU A 95 -5.21 15.26 16.28
CA LEU A 95 -4.29 15.76 15.25
C LEU A 95 -4.15 14.79 14.07
N THR A 96 -4.10 13.48 14.33
CA THR A 96 -4.03 12.47 13.26
C THR A 96 -5.32 12.47 12.42
N ALA A 97 -6.48 12.65 13.04
CA ALA A 97 -7.75 12.74 12.32
C ALA A 97 -7.81 14.01 11.46
N GLU A 98 -7.41 15.15 12.02
CA GLU A 98 -7.34 16.43 11.31
C GLU A 98 -6.39 16.37 10.11
N ILE A 99 -5.19 15.81 10.29
CA ILE A 99 -4.22 15.63 9.21
C ILE A 99 -4.80 14.78 8.07
N LYS A 100 -5.51 13.69 8.38
CA LYS A 100 -6.13 12.84 7.36
C LYS A 100 -7.22 13.59 6.59
N GLU A 101 -8.01 14.39 7.27
CA GLU A 101 -9.04 15.22 6.62
C GLU A 101 -8.40 16.28 5.71
N MET A 102 -7.37 16.97 6.21
CA MET A 102 -6.61 17.94 5.41
C MET A 102 -5.96 17.30 4.18
N GLN A 103 -5.34 16.12 4.32
CA GLN A 103 -4.77 15.38 3.20
C GLN A 103 -5.83 14.96 2.17
N LYS A 104 -7.00 14.53 2.62
CA LYS A 104 -8.12 14.20 1.72
C LYS A 104 -8.58 15.43 0.94
N ASN A 105 -8.73 16.56 1.61
CA ASN A 105 -9.13 17.81 0.98
C ASN A 105 -8.06 18.29 -0.02
N LEU A 106 -6.78 18.22 0.35
CA LEU A 106 -5.66 18.51 -0.53
C LEU A 106 -5.68 17.62 -1.77
N SER A 107 -5.85 16.30 -1.61
CA SER A 107 -5.95 15.36 -2.73
C SER A 107 -7.09 15.71 -3.68
N ASN A 108 -8.28 16.06 -3.15
CA ASN A 108 -9.41 16.50 -3.97
C ASN A 108 -9.09 17.79 -4.74
N TYR A 109 -8.40 18.75 -4.12
CA TYR A 109 -7.99 19.99 -4.78
C TYR A 109 -6.94 19.76 -5.86
N LEU A 110 -5.95 18.90 -5.60
CA LEU A 110 -4.92 18.53 -6.58
C LEU A 110 -5.53 17.83 -7.79
N LEU A 111 -6.47 16.90 -7.57
CA LEU A 111 -7.18 16.23 -8.66
C LEU A 111 -7.99 17.23 -9.49
N LYS A 112 -8.70 18.17 -8.84
CA LYS A 112 -9.44 19.22 -9.53
C LYS A 112 -8.52 20.16 -10.30
N TYR A 113 -7.38 20.53 -9.73
CA TYR A 113 -6.36 21.34 -10.40
C TYR A 113 -5.83 20.62 -11.64
N HIS A 114 -5.51 19.33 -11.53
CA HIS A 114 -5.08 18.52 -12.67
C HIS A 114 -6.16 18.48 -13.76
N GLN A 115 -7.42 18.22 -13.39
CA GLN A 115 -8.54 18.18 -14.33
C GLN A 115 -8.77 19.50 -15.07
N LEU A 116 -8.58 20.65 -14.41
CA LEU A 116 -8.82 21.97 -15.00
C LEU A 116 -7.62 22.51 -15.79
N SER A 117 -6.41 22.31 -15.29
CA SER A 117 -5.19 22.88 -15.88
C SER A 117 -4.48 21.93 -16.86
N GLY A 118 -4.74 20.62 -16.75
CA GLY A 118 -3.98 19.58 -17.44
C GLY A 118 -2.54 19.42 -16.92
N GLN A 119 -2.14 20.17 -15.89
CA GLN A 119 -0.79 20.15 -15.34
C GLN A 119 -0.69 19.13 -14.19
N ASN A 120 0.47 18.49 -14.09
CA ASN A 120 0.83 17.58 -13.00
C ASN A 120 1.88 18.18 -12.07
N ARG A 121 2.11 19.49 -12.14
CA ARG A 121 3.08 20.20 -11.30
C ARG A 121 2.42 21.38 -10.65
N ILE A 122 2.80 21.63 -9.40
CA ILE A 122 2.35 22.79 -8.65
C ILE A 122 3.52 23.36 -7.84
N ALA A 123 3.71 24.68 -7.93
CA ALA A 123 4.61 25.41 -7.05
C ALA A 123 3.89 25.64 -5.72
N VAL A 124 4.42 25.07 -4.65
CA VAL A 124 3.79 25.13 -3.32
C VAL A 124 4.35 26.31 -2.54
N HIS A 125 5.67 26.49 -2.53
CA HIS A 125 6.38 27.62 -1.91
C HIS A 125 7.39 28.21 -2.91
N GLU A 126 7.96 29.39 -2.62
CA GLU A 126 8.93 30.04 -3.51
C GLU A 126 10.13 29.13 -3.79
N GLY A 127 10.24 28.67 -5.04
CA GLY A 127 11.30 27.77 -5.49
C GLY A 127 11.04 26.27 -5.28
N GLU A 128 9.89 25.89 -4.72
CA GLU A 128 9.53 24.48 -4.47
C GLU A 128 8.37 24.02 -5.36
N GLU A 129 8.71 23.22 -6.38
CA GLU A 129 7.73 22.55 -7.23
C GLU A 129 7.54 21.09 -6.83
N TYR A 130 6.29 20.65 -6.87
CA TYR A 130 5.87 19.29 -6.54
C TYR A 130 5.09 18.67 -7.69
N ASP A 131 5.36 17.38 -7.98
CA ASP A 131 4.58 16.59 -8.94
C ASP A 131 3.32 15.99 -8.27
N ILE A 132 2.21 15.98 -9.00
CA ILE A 132 0.95 15.33 -8.64
C ILE A 132 1.01 13.88 -9.11
N VAL A 133 0.88 12.90 -8.19
CA VAL A 133 0.98 11.47 -8.49
C VAL A 133 -0.35 10.76 -8.23
N GLU A 134 -0.90 10.10 -9.25
CA GLU A 134 -2.04 9.19 -9.14
C GLU A 134 -1.55 7.73 -9.06
N GLU A 135 -1.91 7.00 -8.01
CA GLU A 135 -1.46 5.61 -7.81
C GLU A 135 -2.60 4.60 -8.11
N ALA A 136 -2.38 3.71 -9.08
CA ALA A 136 -3.29 2.61 -9.38
C ALA A 136 -2.93 1.33 -8.59
N LYS A 137 -3.90 0.70 -7.93
CA LYS A 137 -3.72 -0.57 -7.17
C LYS A 137 -4.80 -1.60 -7.52
N LEU A 138 -4.39 -2.86 -7.69
CA LEU A 138 -5.29 -4.00 -7.80
C LEU A 138 -5.82 -4.39 -6.40
N VAL A 139 -7.14 -4.30 -6.21
CA VAL A 139 -7.83 -4.69 -4.98
C VAL A 139 -8.83 -5.81 -5.24
N LYS A 140 -8.94 -6.77 -4.32
CA LYS A 140 -9.92 -7.86 -4.42
C LYS A 140 -11.33 -7.28 -4.35
N SER A 141 -12.12 -7.48 -5.41
CA SER A 141 -13.53 -7.06 -5.43
C SER A 141 -14.32 -7.78 -4.32
N LYS A 142 -14.91 -7.02 -3.39
CA LYS A 142 -15.93 -7.55 -2.47
C LYS A 142 -17.24 -7.60 -3.24
N ARG A 143 -17.59 -8.76 -3.81
CA ARG A 143 -18.99 -9.00 -4.23
C ARG A 143 -19.85 -8.92 -2.96
N ARG A 144 -20.83 -8.01 -2.97
CA ARG A 144 -21.89 -7.92 -1.94
C ARG A 144 -22.86 -9.09 -2.10
#